data_AF-A0A7Y5IZK7-F1
#
_entry.id   AF-A0A7Y5IZK7-F1
#
_cell.length_a   1.000
_cell.length_b   1.000
_cell.length_c   1.000
_cell.angle_alpha   90.00
_cell.angle_beta   90.00
_cell.angle_gamma   90.00
#
_symmetry.space_group_name_H-M   'P 1'
#
loop_
_entity.id
_entity.type
_entity.pdbx_description
1 polymer ?
#
loop_
_entity_poly.entity_id
_entity_poly.type
_entity_poly.pdbx_seq_one_letter_code
_entity_poly.pdbx_strand_id
1 'polypeptide(L)'
;LFGEDFLVAPIYQDSLRNTVHIPRGRWRYFFDDSEVFEGPKTIERDFPLDEYPVYVRDGAIIPMRISRDYTGIGDKDWEGLLTFNIFPSGRSTFEVHHPEGGDSTRVTVEEGATLRIQIEGAPVAHILRVLLAERPARVLRGETELAEGSDWEYRSERKRLILRSKGEFTGRYAIERN
;
A
#
# COMPACT_ATOMS: atom_id res chain seq x y z
N LEU A 1 12.24 -13.27 3.58
CA LEU A 1 11.30 -12.41 2.82
C LEU A 1 10.09 -13.24 2.47
N PHE A 2 8.91 -12.63 2.41
CA PHE A 2 7.67 -13.24 1.93
C PHE A 2 7.22 -12.45 0.70
N GLY A 3 7.37 -13.06 -0.48
CA GLY A 3 7.42 -12.29 -1.73
C GLY A 3 8.59 -11.29 -1.74
N GLU A 4 8.47 -10.22 -2.51
CA GLU A 4 9.51 -9.19 -2.65
C GLU A 4 9.32 -8.02 -1.67
N ASP A 5 8.09 -7.79 -1.21
CA ASP A 5 7.70 -6.57 -0.50
C ASP A 5 7.63 -6.71 1.02
N PHE A 6 7.57 -7.94 1.54
CA PHE A 6 7.50 -8.20 2.98
C PHE A 6 8.78 -8.83 3.53
N LEU A 7 9.29 -8.24 4.60
CA LEU A 7 10.23 -8.88 5.52
C LEU A 7 9.45 -9.35 6.75
N VAL A 8 9.40 -10.66 6.93
CA VAL A 8 8.80 -11.31 8.11
C VAL A 8 9.92 -11.99 8.88
N ALA A 9 10.06 -11.68 10.17
CA ALA A 9 11.02 -12.30 11.08
C ALA A 9 10.27 -12.87 12.29
N PRO A 10 9.80 -14.13 12.22
CA PRO A 10 8.98 -14.72 13.28
C PRO A 10 9.75 -14.82 14.61
N ILE A 11 9.01 -14.66 15.70
CA ILE A 11 9.49 -14.91 17.07
C ILE A 11 9.18 -16.36 17.39
N TYR A 12 10.23 -17.16 17.63
CA TYR A 12 10.11 -18.60 17.88
C TYR A 12 10.69 -19.04 19.24
N GLN A 13 11.23 -18.09 20.00
CA GLN A 13 11.74 -18.29 21.35
C GLN A 13 10.75 -17.71 22.34
N ASP A 14 10.76 -18.20 23.59
CA ASP A 14 9.97 -17.64 24.68
C ASP A 14 10.58 -16.31 25.15
N SER A 15 10.46 -15.29 24.30
CA SER A 15 11.05 -13.97 24.45
C SER A 15 10.27 -12.97 23.59
N LEU A 16 9.95 -11.81 24.12
CA LEU A 16 9.39 -10.69 23.35
C LEU A 16 10.45 -9.99 22.48
N ARG A 17 11.74 -10.21 22.81
CA ARG A 17 12.87 -9.61 22.12
C ARG A 17 13.25 -10.43 20.90
N ASN A 18 13.41 -9.77 19.75
CA ASN A 18 13.87 -10.41 18.53
C ASN A 18 14.94 -9.57 17.80
N THR A 19 15.87 -10.26 17.15
CA THR A 19 16.89 -9.66 16.28
C THR A 19 16.46 -9.81 14.83
N VAL A 20 16.37 -8.70 14.09
CA VAL A 20 15.91 -8.66 12.70
C VAL A 20 16.99 -8.07 11.81
N HIS A 21 17.36 -8.80 10.76
CA HIS A 21 18.24 -8.31 9.70
C HIS A 21 17.42 -7.61 8.62
N ILE A 22 17.45 -6.27 8.60
CA ILE A 22 16.81 -5.43 7.60
C ILE A 22 17.67 -5.43 6.33
N PRO A 23 17.16 -5.92 5.18
CA PRO A 23 17.89 -5.91 3.91
C PRO A 23 18.11 -4.48 3.39
N ARG A 24 18.96 -4.34 2.36
CA ARG A 24 19.15 -3.06 1.65
C ARG A 24 17.81 -2.48 1.19
N GLY A 25 17.63 -1.18 1.41
CA GLY A 25 16.41 -0.45 1.06
C GLY A 25 15.79 0.23 2.27
N ARG A 26 14.65 0.87 2.05
CA ARG A 26 13.88 1.55 3.09
C ARG A 26 12.66 0.71 3.42
N TRP A 27 12.52 0.35 4.69
CA TRP A 27 11.52 -0.58 5.20
C TRP A 27 10.71 0.10 6.29
N ARG A 28 9.41 -0.14 6.33
CA ARG A 28 8.49 0.42 7.32
C ARG A 28 7.94 -0.69 8.17
N TYR A 29 7.83 -0.47 9.47
CA TYR A 29 7.14 -1.43 10.32
C TYR A 29 5.66 -1.54 9.90
N PHE A 30 5.13 -2.75 9.81
CA PHE A 30 3.83 -2.97 9.19
C PHE A 30 2.67 -2.45 10.06
N PHE A 31 2.81 -2.55 11.39
CA PHE A 31 1.80 -2.11 12.34
C PHE A 31 1.86 -0.60 12.60
N ASP A 32 3.05 0.01 12.51
CA ASP A 32 3.26 1.46 12.50
C ASP A 32 4.22 1.87 11.37
N ASP A 33 3.65 2.28 10.22
CA ASP A 33 4.44 2.65 9.05
C ASP A 33 5.15 4.02 9.13
N SER A 34 5.01 4.72 10.26
CA SER A 34 5.85 5.86 10.61
C SER A 34 7.24 5.44 11.09
N GLU A 35 7.39 4.21 11.58
CA GLU A 35 8.67 3.65 11.97
C GLU A 35 9.44 3.13 10.74
N VAL A 36 10.49 3.86 10.36
CA VAL A 36 11.24 3.60 9.13
C VAL A 36 12.67 3.13 9.44
N PHE A 37 13.10 2.10 8.71
CA PHE A 37 14.40 1.47 8.82
C PHE A 37 15.12 1.49 7.46
N GLU A 38 16.23 2.21 7.39
CA GLU A 38 17.17 2.10 6.27
C GLU A 38 18.12 0.93 6.52
N GLY A 39 18.12 -0.04 5.59
CA GLY A 39 19.06 -1.15 5.59
C GLY A 39 20.15 -0.99 4.52
N PRO A 40 21.20 -1.83 4.56
CA PRO A 40 21.30 -3.02 5.39
C PRO A 40 21.66 -2.70 6.85
N LYS A 41 20.89 -3.24 7.80
CA LYS A 41 21.22 -3.14 9.24
C LYS A 41 20.57 -4.25 10.04
N THR A 42 21.13 -4.54 11.20
CA THR A 42 20.51 -5.42 12.20
C THR A 42 19.89 -4.56 13.28
N ILE A 43 18.64 -4.84 13.63
CA ILE A 43 17.95 -4.21 14.75
C ILE A 43 17.57 -5.25 15.78
N GLU A 44 17.48 -4.83 17.03
CA GLU A 44 16.99 -5.65 18.13
C GLU A 44 15.92 -4.85 18.86
N ARG A 45 14.73 -5.43 19.01
CA ARG A 45 13.55 -4.75 19.58
C ARG A 45 12.67 -5.75 20.32
N ASP A 46 11.91 -5.24 21.27
CA ASP A 46 10.80 -5.96 21.89
C ASP A 46 9.53 -5.76 21.05
N PHE A 47 8.76 -6.83 20.88
CA PHE A 47 7.48 -6.81 20.17
C PHE A 47 6.38 -7.27 21.13
N PRO A 48 5.26 -6.52 21.24
CA PRO A 48 4.14 -6.96 22.07
C PRO A 48 3.50 -8.22 21.48
N LEU A 49 2.77 -8.99 22.29
CA LEU A 49 2.25 -10.31 21.90
C LEU A 49 1.25 -10.29 20.74
N ASP A 50 0.59 -9.16 20.53
CA ASP A 50 -0.37 -8.91 19.45
C ASP A 50 0.29 -8.39 18.17
N GLU A 51 1.60 -8.15 18.19
CA GLU A 51 2.38 -7.78 17.03
C GLU A 51 3.48 -8.78 16.74
N TYR A 52 4.01 -8.74 15.53
CA TYR A 52 5.16 -9.54 15.15
C TYR A 52 6.03 -8.76 14.17
N PRO A 53 7.32 -9.12 14.02
CA PRO A 53 8.24 -8.36 13.19
C PRO A 53 7.90 -8.55 11.70
N VAL A 54 7.12 -7.60 11.17
CA VAL A 54 6.76 -7.51 9.76
C VAL A 54 7.09 -6.12 9.28
N TYR A 55 7.76 -6.05 8.14
CA TYR A 55 8.12 -4.79 7.51
C TYR A 55 7.71 -4.83 6.05
N VAL A 56 7.23 -3.69 5.57
CA VAL A 56 6.91 -3.45 4.17
C VAL A 56 7.95 -2.53 3.55
N ARG A 57 8.41 -2.86 2.36
CA ARG A 57 9.40 -2.05 1.65
C ARG A 57 8.75 -0.81 1.02
N ASP A 58 9.48 0.31 1.01
CA ASP A 58 9.17 1.42 0.10
C ASP A 58 9.25 0.95 -1.37
N GLY A 59 8.21 1.24 -2.14
CA GLY A 59 7.97 0.75 -3.49
C GLY A 59 6.87 -0.31 -3.57
N ALA A 60 6.45 -0.90 -2.45
CA ALA A 60 5.49 -1.99 -2.44
C ALA A 60 4.10 -1.58 -2.97
N ILE A 61 3.48 -2.47 -3.74
CA ILE A 61 2.08 -2.42 -4.17
C ILE A 61 1.43 -3.72 -3.73
N ILE A 62 0.68 -3.67 -2.63
CA ILE A 62 0.14 -4.89 -2.00
C ILE A 62 -1.35 -5.00 -2.32
N PRO A 63 -1.78 -5.98 -3.14
CA PRO A 63 -3.19 -6.27 -3.34
C PRO A 63 -3.79 -6.95 -2.10
N MET A 64 -4.96 -6.48 -1.67
CA MET A 64 -5.65 -6.97 -0.48
C MET A 64 -7.16 -7.04 -0.74
N ARG A 65 -7.82 -8.07 -0.18
CA ARG A 65 -9.29 -8.12 -0.08
C ARG A 65 -9.68 -7.77 1.35
N ILE A 66 -10.05 -6.51 1.56
CA ILE A 66 -10.48 -5.99 2.86
C ILE A 66 -11.99 -6.15 2.98
N SER A 67 -12.46 -6.77 4.05
CA SER A 67 -13.89 -6.90 4.36
C SER A 67 -14.25 -6.42 5.77
N ARG A 68 -13.26 -6.01 6.56
CA ARG A 68 -13.40 -5.58 7.95
C ARG A 68 -12.37 -4.50 8.28
N ASP A 69 -12.70 -3.67 9.26
CA ASP A 69 -11.93 -2.50 9.71
C ASP A 69 -11.00 -2.76 10.91
N TYR A 70 -11.11 -3.93 11.55
CA TYR A 70 -10.40 -4.24 12.80
C TYR A 70 -8.86 -4.18 12.70
N THR A 71 -8.30 -4.33 11.49
CA THR A 71 -6.83 -4.27 11.27
C THR A 71 -6.31 -2.84 11.15
N GLY A 72 -7.19 -1.84 11.04
CA GLY A 72 -6.82 -0.46 10.71
C GLY A 72 -6.36 -0.26 9.25
N ILE A 73 -6.30 -1.33 8.45
CA ILE A 73 -5.99 -1.26 7.02
C ILE A 73 -7.30 -1.39 6.24
N GLY A 74 -8.06 -0.30 6.23
CA GLY A 74 -9.31 -0.15 5.46
C GLY A 74 -10.57 -0.15 6.32
N ASP A 75 -11.71 -0.18 5.63
CA ASP A 75 -13.03 -0.06 6.24
C ASP A 75 -13.97 -1.17 5.74
N LYS A 76 -15.08 -1.37 6.44
CA LYS A 76 -16.08 -2.39 6.09
C LYS A 76 -16.71 -2.16 4.70
N ASP A 77 -16.89 -0.91 4.29
CA ASP A 77 -17.50 -0.58 2.99
C ASP A 77 -16.56 -0.78 1.79
N TRP A 78 -15.34 -1.28 2.02
CA TRP A 78 -14.40 -1.68 0.96
C TRP A 78 -14.63 -3.14 0.50
N GLU A 79 -15.55 -3.86 1.16
CA GLU A 79 -15.90 -5.23 0.81
C GLU A 79 -16.28 -5.35 -0.68
N GLY A 80 -15.71 -6.34 -1.36
CA GLY A 80 -15.90 -6.56 -2.79
C GLY A 80 -14.98 -5.75 -3.71
N LEU A 81 -14.21 -4.79 -3.18
CA LEU A 81 -13.22 -4.03 -3.94
C LEU A 81 -11.81 -4.60 -3.75
N LEU A 82 -11.03 -4.64 -4.83
CA LEU A 82 -9.60 -4.95 -4.72
C LEU A 82 -8.84 -3.74 -4.18
N THR A 83 -8.25 -3.85 -3.00
CA THR A 83 -7.48 -2.77 -2.39
C THR A 83 -6.02 -2.88 -2.80
N PHE A 84 -5.45 -1.82 -3.36
CA PHE A 84 -4.02 -1.67 -3.55
C PHE A 84 -3.47 -0.78 -2.44
N ASN A 85 -2.76 -1.39 -1.47
CA ASN A 85 -2.05 -0.67 -0.43
C ASN A 85 -0.64 -0.32 -0.95
N ILE A 86 -0.42 0.96 -1.21
CA ILE A 86 0.70 1.46 -2.01
C ILE A 86 1.63 2.29 -1.13
N PHE A 87 2.93 1.95 -1.18
CA PHE A 87 4.01 2.68 -0.55
C PHE A 87 4.92 3.25 -1.65
N PRO A 88 4.66 4.45 -2.18
CA PRO A 88 5.40 4.97 -3.34
C PRO A 88 6.90 5.10 -3.07
N SER A 89 7.72 4.68 -4.02
CA SER A 89 9.16 4.96 -4.08
C SER A 89 9.70 4.65 -5.47
N GLY A 90 10.12 5.69 -6.19
CA GLY A 90 10.58 5.54 -7.58
C GLY A 90 9.49 4.92 -8.47
N ARG A 91 9.86 3.95 -9.32
CA ARG A 91 8.91 3.19 -10.14
C ARG A 91 8.77 1.77 -9.62
N SER A 92 7.53 1.32 -9.42
CA SER A 92 7.22 -0.06 -9.07
C SER A 92 6.03 -0.59 -9.87
N THR A 93 5.97 -1.90 -10.04
CA THR A 93 4.90 -2.59 -10.75
C THR A 93 4.54 -3.87 -10.02
N PHE A 94 3.25 -4.17 -9.93
CA PHE A 94 2.73 -5.43 -9.43
C PHE A 94 1.70 -6.00 -10.40
N GLU A 95 1.68 -7.31 -10.57
CA GLU A 95 0.73 -8.02 -11.43
C GLU A 95 -0.14 -8.95 -10.58
N VAL A 96 -1.44 -8.66 -10.57
CA VAL A 96 -2.43 -9.46 -9.87
C VAL A 96 -2.93 -10.55 -10.80
N HIS A 97 -2.68 -11.80 -10.42
CA HIS A 97 -3.30 -12.97 -11.04
C HIS A 97 -4.59 -13.31 -10.30
N HIS A 98 -5.73 -13.24 -11.01
CA HIS A 98 -7.04 -13.47 -10.41
C HIS A 98 -7.30 -14.98 -10.23
N PRO A 99 -7.86 -15.40 -9.08
CA PRO A 99 -8.05 -16.82 -8.77
C PRO A 99 -9.11 -17.51 -9.65
N GLU A 100 -10.05 -16.74 -10.21
CA GLU A 100 -11.06 -17.21 -11.16
C GLU A 100 -10.45 -17.59 -12.53
N GLY A 101 -9.16 -17.29 -12.75
CA GLY A 101 -8.49 -17.38 -14.06
C GLY A 101 -8.72 -16.14 -14.93
N GLY A 102 -8.18 -16.17 -16.15
CA GLY A 102 -8.29 -15.07 -17.12
C GLY A 102 -7.12 -14.09 -17.12
N ASP A 103 -7.37 -12.90 -17.66
CA ASP A 103 -6.36 -11.84 -17.80
C ASP A 103 -5.93 -11.28 -16.44
N SER A 104 -4.66 -10.93 -16.30
CA SER A 104 -4.13 -10.29 -15.08
C SER A 104 -4.45 -8.80 -15.03
N THR A 105 -4.39 -8.21 -13.83
CA THR A 105 -4.42 -6.76 -13.65
C THR A 105 -3.03 -6.29 -13.25
N ARG A 106 -2.40 -5.44 -14.07
CA ARG A 106 -1.11 -4.83 -13.77
C ARG A 106 -1.32 -3.44 -13.18
N VAL A 107 -0.65 -3.15 -12.07
CA VAL A 107 -0.60 -1.81 -11.47
C VAL A 107 0.84 -1.31 -11.51
N THR A 108 1.06 -0.14 -12.10
CA THR A 108 2.36 0.54 -12.11
C THR A 108 2.24 1.85 -11.37
N VAL A 109 3.14 2.10 -10.43
CA VAL A 109 3.23 3.35 -9.67
C VAL A 109 4.55 4.03 -10.04
N GLU A 110 4.47 5.30 -10.42
CA GLU A 110 5.64 6.13 -10.71
C GLU A 110 5.60 7.38 -9.82
N GLU A 111 6.55 7.44 -8.90
CA GLU A 111 6.76 8.61 -8.06
C GLU A 111 7.57 9.69 -8.80
N GLY A 112 7.05 10.91 -8.76
CA GLY A 112 7.70 12.12 -9.25
C GLY A 112 6.99 13.34 -8.67
N ALA A 113 7.11 14.50 -9.34
CA ALA A 113 6.36 15.70 -8.97
C ALA A 113 4.85 15.46 -8.92
N THR A 114 4.35 14.63 -9.84
CA THR A 114 3.02 14.02 -9.81
C THR A 114 3.20 12.54 -9.58
N LEU A 115 2.52 11.98 -8.58
CA LEU A 115 2.46 10.53 -8.40
C LEU A 115 1.48 9.95 -9.42
N ARG A 116 1.95 9.06 -10.28
CA ARG A 116 1.14 8.42 -11.32
C ARG A 116 0.87 6.97 -10.96
N ILE A 117 -0.37 6.54 -11.15
CA ILE A 117 -0.79 5.14 -10.96
C ILE A 117 -1.51 4.69 -12.22
N GLN A 118 -0.96 3.69 -12.89
CA GLN A 118 -1.51 3.10 -14.11
C GLN A 118 -2.05 1.71 -13.80
N ILE A 119 -3.28 1.43 -14.23
CA ILE A 119 -3.94 0.13 -14.14
C ILE A 119 -4.22 -0.39 -15.55
N GLU A 120 -3.73 -1.58 -15.86
CA GLU A 120 -3.81 -2.22 -17.18
C GLU A 120 -4.24 -3.68 -17.07
N GLY A 121 -4.72 -4.26 -18.19
CA GLY A 121 -5.20 -5.64 -18.24
C GLY A 121 -6.67 -5.77 -17.88
N ALA A 122 -7.03 -6.77 -17.07
CA ALA A 122 -8.40 -6.96 -16.61
C ALA A 122 -8.85 -5.75 -15.76
N PRO A 123 -10.00 -5.13 -16.07
CA PRO A 123 -10.50 -4.00 -15.31
C PRO A 123 -11.02 -4.48 -13.95
N VAL A 124 -10.80 -3.68 -12.90
CA VAL A 124 -11.18 -4.04 -11.53
C VAL A 124 -11.83 -2.87 -10.81
N ALA A 125 -12.86 -3.15 -10.02
CA ALA A 125 -13.32 -2.20 -9.01
C ALA A 125 -12.33 -2.24 -7.83
N HIS A 126 -11.88 -1.06 -7.38
CA HIS A 126 -10.71 -1.00 -6.50
C HIS A 126 -10.71 0.19 -5.54
N ILE A 127 -9.89 0.04 -4.51
CA ILE A 127 -9.43 1.10 -3.61
C ILE A 127 -7.94 1.31 -3.85
N LEU A 128 -7.49 2.55 -4.00
CA LEU A 128 -6.07 2.89 -3.87
C LEU A 128 -5.86 3.50 -2.49
N ARG A 129 -5.17 2.77 -1.61
CA ARG A 129 -4.72 3.25 -0.29
C ARG A 129 -3.26 3.65 -0.43
N VAL A 130 -3.00 4.92 -0.68
CA VAL A 130 -1.67 5.43 -1.04
C VAL A 130 -1.05 6.15 0.15
N LEU A 131 0.15 5.74 0.57
CA LEU A 131 0.97 6.52 1.50
C LEU A 131 1.34 7.84 0.83
N LEU A 132 0.91 8.95 1.44
CA LEU A 132 1.13 10.29 0.92
C LEU A 132 1.33 11.26 2.09
N ALA A 133 2.51 11.86 2.17
CA ALA A 133 2.95 12.65 3.32
C ALA A 133 2.01 13.83 3.65
N GLU A 134 1.39 14.41 2.62
CA GLU A 134 0.49 15.56 2.71
C GLU A 134 -0.75 15.33 1.86
N ARG A 135 -1.80 16.11 2.13
CA ARG A 135 -3.03 16.11 1.31
C ARG A 135 -2.67 16.51 -0.12
N PRO A 136 -3.16 15.80 -1.15
CA PRO A 136 -2.89 16.21 -2.53
C PRO A 136 -3.61 17.52 -2.87
N ALA A 137 -3.07 18.27 -3.83
CA ALA A 137 -3.72 19.43 -4.41
C ALA A 137 -4.91 18.99 -5.28
N ARG A 138 -4.68 18.00 -6.15
CA ARG A 138 -5.66 17.44 -7.09
C ARG A 138 -5.44 15.96 -7.30
N VAL A 139 -6.53 15.27 -7.64
CA VAL A 139 -6.52 13.86 -8.03
C VAL A 139 -7.28 13.74 -9.34
N LEU A 140 -6.64 13.23 -10.37
CA LEU A 140 -7.21 13.09 -11.71
C LEU A 140 -7.37 11.61 -12.07
N ARG A 141 -8.43 11.27 -12.79
CA ARG A 141 -8.62 10.01 -13.53
C ARG A 141 -8.65 10.33 -15.02
N GLY A 142 -7.61 9.93 -15.75
CA GLY A 142 -7.43 10.35 -17.14
C GLY A 142 -7.12 11.85 -17.23
N GLU A 143 -8.11 12.64 -17.64
CA GLU A 143 -8.09 14.11 -17.69
C GLU A 143 -9.14 14.74 -16.76
N THR A 144 -9.99 13.91 -16.14
CA THR A 144 -11.09 14.36 -15.28
C THR A 144 -10.60 14.48 -13.85
N GLU A 145 -10.81 15.64 -13.22
CA GLU A 145 -10.56 15.83 -11.80
C GLU A 145 -11.64 15.12 -10.97
N LEU A 146 -11.20 14.37 -9.96
CA LEU A 146 -12.04 13.61 -9.05
C LEU A 146 -12.40 14.44 -7.81
N ALA A 147 -13.63 14.30 -7.35
CA ALA A 147 -14.13 15.08 -6.22
C ALA A 147 -13.73 14.46 -4.87
N GLU A 148 -13.22 15.29 -3.97
CA GLU A 148 -12.99 14.91 -2.58
C GLU A 148 -14.33 14.65 -1.86
N GLY A 149 -14.36 13.66 -0.98
CA GLY A 149 -15.55 13.21 -0.27
C GLY A 149 -16.36 12.15 -1.01
N SER A 150 -16.39 12.17 -2.36
CA SER A 150 -17.06 11.14 -3.17
C SER A 150 -16.10 10.13 -3.76
N ASP A 151 -15.07 10.60 -4.47
CA ASP A 151 -14.13 9.75 -5.22
C ASP A 151 -12.87 9.48 -4.42
N TRP A 152 -12.45 10.43 -3.58
CA TRP A 152 -11.29 10.26 -2.72
C TRP A 152 -11.42 11.02 -1.41
N GLU A 153 -10.60 10.65 -0.44
CA GLU A 153 -10.45 11.38 0.83
C GLU A 153 -9.00 11.29 1.31
N TYR A 154 -8.56 12.28 2.09
CA TYR A 154 -7.25 12.25 2.73
C TYR A 154 -7.38 12.05 4.24
N ARG A 155 -6.72 11.01 4.76
CA ARG A 155 -6.62 10.69 6.19
C ARG A 155 -5.26 11.15 6.70
N SER A 156 -5.20 12.35 7.27
CA SER A 156 -3.95 12.96 7.78
C SER A 156 -3.28 12.15 8.88
N GLU A 157 -4.07 11.58 9.81
CA GLU A 157 -3.57 10.80 10.95
C GLU A 157 -2.69 9.63 10.54
N ARG A 158 -2.97 9.04 9.37
CA ARG A 158 -2.20 7.92 8.80
C ARG A 158 -1.49 8.28 7.52
N LYS A 159 -1.47 9.55 7.12
CA LYS A 159 -0.88 10.05 5.88
C LYS A 159 -1.33 9.23 4.66
N ARG A 160 -2.64 8.98 4.54
CA ARG A 160 -3.22 8.15 3.47
C ARG A 160 -4.17 8.92 2.58
N LEU A 161 -3.94 8.85 1.28
CA LEU A 161 -4.97 9.10 0.27
C LEU A 161 -5.75 7.79 0.06
N ILE A 162 -7.07 7.86 0.19
CA ILE A 162 -7.98 6.77 -0.16
C ILE A 162 -8.74 7.19 -1.42
N LEU A 163 -8.49 6.52 -2.55
CA LEU A 163 -9.21 6.74 -3.80
C LEU A 163 -10.12 5.54 -4.07
N ARG A 164 -11.38 5.81 -4.39
CA ARG A 164 -12.43 4.81 -4.61
C ARG A 164 -12.81 4.72 -6.10
N SER A 165 -12.80 3.51 -6.65
CA SER A 165 -13.38 3.20 -7.97
C SER A 165 -14.34 2.03 -7.84
N LYS A 166 -15.64 2.34 -7.68
CA LYS A 166 -16.69 1.31 -7.50
C LYS A 166 -16.99 0.53 -8.78
N GLY A 167 -16.74 1.12 -9.95
CA GLY A 167 -16.83 0.45 -11.23
C GLY A 167 -15.49 -0.18 -11.62
N GLU A 168 -15.56 -1.23 -12.43
CA GLU A 168 -14.39 -1.81 -13.10
C GLU A 168 -13.70 -0.76 -13.97
N PHE A 169 -12.40 -0.61 -13.78
CA PHE A 169 -11.62 0.44 -14.44
C PHE A 169 -10.21 -0.04 -14.80
N THR A 170 -9.78 0.38 -15.99
CA THR A 170 -8.37 0.48 -16.40
C THR A 170 -8.08 1.89 -16.87
N GLY A 171 -6.84 2.33 -16.71
CA GLY A 171 -6.42 3.68 -17.06
C GLY A 171 -5.48 4.28 -16.02
N ARG A 172 -5.34 5.60 -16.06
CA ARG A 172 -4.36 6.33 -15.26
C ARG A 172 -5.01 7.21 -14.21
N TYR A 173 -4.34 7.29 -13.07
CA TYR A 173 -4.52 8.32 -12.07
C TYR A 173 -3.29 9.22 -12.00
N ALA A 174 -3.51 10.50 -11.77
CA ALA A 174 -2.46 11.48 -11.49
C ALA A 174 -2.80 12.21 -10.18
N ILE A 175 -1.89 12.12 -9.22
CA ILE A 175 -2.02 12.73 -7.90
C ILE A 175 -1.01 13.86 -7.81
N GLU A 176 -1.51 15.08 -7.88
CA GLU A 176 -0.71 16.29 -7.78
C GLU A 176 -0.50 16.65 -6.32
N ARG A 177 0.76 16.80 -5.93
CA ARG A 177 1.18 17.14 -4.57
C ARG A 177 1.28 18.67 -4.45
N ASN A 178 1.09 19.20 -3.23
CA ASN A 178 1.35 20.61 -2.93
C ASN A 178 2.85 20.91 -2.90
#